data_AF-A0A0H2X7I9-F1
#
_entry.id   AF-A0A0H2X7I9-F1
#
_cell.length_a   1.000
_cell.length_b   1.000
_cell.length_c   1.000
_cell.angle_alpha   90.00
_cell.angle_beta   90.00
_cell.angle_gamma   90.00
#
_symmetry.space_group_name_H-M   'P 1'
#
loop_
_entity.id
_entity.type
_entity.pdbx_description
1 polymer ?
#
loop_
_entity_poly.entity_id
_entity_poly.type
_entity_poly.pdbx_seq_one_letter_code
_entity_poly.pdbx_strand_id
1 'polypeptide(L)'
;MNSGNQITARTVSIGPMGSADAGQKVTVHLSAAPGPRWQACFNFLLRGRDVPLLRDHVMFEGASFSSWALPGRAEAFREELPRLLASTGALAHAQGLKDAAR
;
A
#
# COMPACT_ATOMS: atom_id res chain seq x y z
N MET A 1 0.80 24.01 -12.59
CA MET A 1 0.40 23.29 -11.36
C MET A 1 0.34 21.82 -11.72
N ASN A 2 1.34 21.04 -11.32
CA ASN A 2 1.43 19.64 -11.71
C ASN A 2 0.53 18.84 -10.77
N SER A 3 -0.64 18.44 -11.27
CA SER A 3 -1.47 17.41 -10.64
C SER A 3 -0.62 16.16 -10.52
N GLY A 4 0.08 15.99 -9.40
CA GLY A 4 0.85 14.78 -9.13
C GLY A 4 -0.12 13.60 -9.19
N ASN A 5 -0.02 12.81 -10.27
CA ASN A 5 -0.94 11.71 -10.54
C ASN A 5 -1.09 10.85 -9.27
N GLN A 6 -2.28 10.89 -8.67
CA GLN A 6 -2.56 10.09 -7.50
C GLN A 6 -2.46 8.61 -7.87
N ILE A 7 -1.59 7.88 -7.17
CA ILE A 7 -1.47 6.44 -7.34
C ILE A 7 -2.69 5.77 -6.72
N THR A 8 -3.44 5.01 -7.52
CA THR A 8 -4.66 4.30 -7.11
C THR A 8 -4.52 2.81 -7.41
N ALA A 9 -5.36 1.98 -6.77
CA ALA A 9 -5.44 0.56 -7.10
C ALA A 9 -6.27 0.37 -8.38
N ARG A 10 -5.71 -0.34 -9.36
CA ARG A 10 -6.42 -0.79 -10.57
C ARG A 10 -7.07 -2.16 -10.36
N THR A 11 -6.35 -3.06 -9.73
CA THR A 11 -6.80 -4.44 -9.50
C THR A 11 -6.29 -4.92 -8.17
N VAL A 12 -7.16 -5.61 -7.42
CA VAL A 12 -6.80 -6.26 -6.16
C VAL A 12 -7.18 -7.73 -6.32
N SER A 13 -6.18 -8.60 -6.23
CA SER A 13 -6.34 -10.04 -6.31
C SER A 13 -6.04 -10.65 -4.95
N ILE A 14 -6.98 -11.44 -4.44
CA ILE A 14 -6.81 -12.19 -3.20
C ILE A 14 -6.64 -13.65 -3.58
N GLY A 15 -5.48 -14.18 -3.27
CA GLY A 15 -5.14 -15.58 -3.50
C GLY A 15 -5.90 -16.52 -2.57
N PRO A 16 -5.76 -17.84 -2.81
CA PRO A 16 -6.29 -18.84 -1.89
C PRO A 16 -5.64 -18.69 -0.51
N MET A 17 -6.33 -19.22 0.51
CA MET A 17 -5.74 -19.33 1.85
C MET A 17 -4.47 -20.18 1.74
N GLY A 18 -3.34 -19.60 2.15
CA GLY A 18 -2.07 -20.31 2.27
C GLY A 18 -2.09 -21.24 3.47
N SER A 19 -0.92 -21.56 4.02
CA SER A 19 -0.82 -22.28 5.30
C SER A 19 -1.62 -21.57 6.38
N ALA A 20 -2.14 -22.32 7.37
CA ALA A 20 -3.04 -21.82 8.43
C ALA A 20 -2.55 -20.53 9.11
N ASP A 21 -1.23 -20.38 9.21
CA ASP A 21 -0.57 -19.18 9.71
C ASP A 21 -0.58 -18.01 8.72
N ALA A 22 -0.31 -18.24 7.44
CA ALA A 22 -0.01 -17.20 6.45
C ALA A 22 -1.21 -16.36 6.00
N GLY A 23 -2.44 -16.82 6.21
CA GLY A 23 -3.64 -16.15 5.72
C GLY A 23 -3.72 -16.17 4.18
N GLN A 24 -4.17 -15.09 3.55
CA GLN A 24 -4.33 -15.01 2.09
C GLN A 24 -3.31 -14.04 1.48
N LYS A 25 -2.70 -14.43 0.35
CA LYS A 25 -1.82 -13.52 -0.39
C LYS A 25 -2.67 -12.45 -1.08
N VAL A 26 -2.37 -11.18 -0.85
CA VAL A 26 -2.99 -10.06 -1.56
C VAL A 26 -1.98 -9.50 -2.54
N THR A 27 -2.39 -9.38 -3.80
CA THR A 27 -1.64 -8.72 -4.86
C THR A 27 -2.42 -7.50 -5.31
N VAL A 28 -1.77 -6.35 -5.37
CA VAL A 28 -2.37 -5.08 -5.79
C VAL A 28 -1.60 -4.57 -7.00
N HIS A 29 -2.33 -4.27 -8.07
CA HIS A 29 -1.83 -3.54 -9.22
C HIS A 29 -2.23 -2.07 -9.10
N LEU A 30 -1.25 -1.19 -9.20
CA LEU A 30 -1.38 0.26 -9.07
C LEU A 30 -1.50 0.94 -10.43
N SER A 31 -1.97 2.19 -10.41
CA SER A 31 -2.11 3.00 -11.63
C SER A 31 -0.79 3.45 -12.23
N ALA A 32 0.28 3.47 -11.44
CA ALA A 32 1.65 3.79 -11.84
C ALA A 32 2.66 3.14 -10.88
N ALA A 33 3.91 3.02 -11.31
CA ALA A 33 5.01 2.55 -10.47
C ALA A 33 5.35 3.59 -9.39
N PRO A 34 5.22 3.28 -8.09
CA PRO A 34 5.53 4.23 -7.03
C PRO A 34 7.05 4.42 -6.88
N GLY A 35 7.47 5.68 -6.73
CA GLY A 35 8.86 5.99 -6.40
C GLY A 35 9.24 5.65 -4.95
N PRO A 36 10.54 5.63 -4.60
CA PRO A 36 11.02 5.20 -3.29
C PRO A 36 10.39 5.95 -2.10
N ARG A 37 10.19 7.27 -2.24
CA ARG A 37 9.53 8.10 -1.21
C ARG A 37 8.10 7.62 -0.94
N TRP A 38 7.34 7.38 -2.00
CA TRP A 38 5.95 6.92 -1.87
C TRP A 38 5.90 5.53 -1.22
N GLN A 39 6.79 4.62 -1.62
CA GLN A 39 6.89 3.27 -1.03
C GLN A 39 7.23 3.32 0.46
N ALA A 40 8.13 4.22 0.88
CA ALA A 40 8.47 4.43 2.29
C ALA A 40 7.27 4.97 3.08
N CYS A 41 6.55 5.97 2.56
CA CYS A 41 5.32 6.48 3.15
C CYS A 41 4.25 5.39 3.31
N PHE A 42 4.07 4.54 2.30
CA PHE A 42 3.10 3.45 2.33
C PHE A 42 3.42 2.48 3.47
N ASN A 43 4.68 2.03 3.56
CA ASN A 43 5.13 1.12 4.60
C ASN A 43 5.01 1.76 6.00
N PHE A 44 5.31 3.06 6.13
CA PHE A 44 5.14 3.80 7.38
C PHE A 44 3.67 3.80 7.83
N LEU A 45 2.75 4.18 6.93
CA LEU A 45 1.32 4.20 7.24
C LEU A 45 0.77 2.81 7.55
N LEU A 46 1.21 1.78 6.82
CA LEU A 46 0.82 0.40 7.05
C LEU A 46 1.23 -0.09 8.45
N ARG A 47 2.44 0.26 8.91
CA ARG A 47 2.95 -0.09 10.25
C ARG A 47 2.35 0.75 11.37
N GLY A 48 1.96 1.99 11.08
CA GLY A 48 1.36 2.91 12.04
C GLY A 48 -0.11 2.65 12.36
N ARG A 49 -0.72 1.61 11.77
CA ARG A 49 -2.12 1.25 12.06
C ARG A 49 -2.23 0.55 13.41
N ASP A 50 -3.29 0.90 14.14
CA ASP A 50 -3.65 0.29 15.42
C ASP A 50 -3.94 -1.23 15.28
N VAL A 51 -4.68 -1.59 14.22
CA VAL A 51 -4.95 -2.99 13.87
C VAL A 51 -4.13 -3.36 12.62
N PRO A 52 -3.19 -4.31 12.73
CA PRO A 52 -2.44 -4.79 11.58
C PRO A 52 -3.36 -5.55 10.63
N LEU A 53 -3.15 -5.34 9.32
CA LEU A 53 -3.91 -6.00 8.25
C LEU A 53 -3.05 -7.00 7.46
N LEU A 54 -1.75 -6.74 7.38
CA LEU A 54 -0.76 -7.53 6.67
C LEU A 54 0.30 -8.05 7.66
N ARG A 55 0.87 -9.22 7.39
CA ARG A 55 1.93 -9.85 8.21
C ARG A 55 3.29 -9.18 8.06
N ASP A 56 3.65 -8.87 6.83
CA ASP A 56 5.00 -8.46 6.44
C ASP A 56 5.00 -7.15 5.65
N HIS A 57 6.20 -6.60 5.47
CA HIS A 57 6.41 -5.50 4.55
C HIS A 57 5.92 -5.85 3.14
N VAL A 58 5.35 -4.87 2.45
CA VAL A 58 4.96 -5.03 1.06
C VAL A 58 6.19 -4.97 0.16
N MET A 59 6.36 -6.00 -0.66
CA MET A 59 7.35 -6.01 -1.74
C MET A 59 6.75 -5.37 -2.98
N PHE A 60 7.36 -4.29 -3.45
CA PHE A 60 6.97 -3.60 -4.68
C PHE A 60 7.74 -4.17 -5.88
N GLU A 61 7.01 -4.46 -6.96
CA GLU A 61 7.54 -4.87 -8.25
C GLU A 61 6.86 -4.02 -9.34
N GLY A 62 7.59 -3.03 -9.86
CA GLY A 62 7.05 -2.09 -10.84
C GLY A 62 5.81 -1.35 -10.32
N ALA A 63 4.69 -1.47 -11.04
CA ALA A 63 3.39 -0.91 -10.65
C ALA A 63 2.54 -1.89 -9.84
N SER A 64 3.15 -2.85 -9.15
CA SER A 64 2.43 -3.84 -8.35
C SER A 64 3.10 -4.02 -7.00
N PHE A 65 2.34 -4.52 -6.02
CA PHE A 65 2.93 -5.05 -4.80
C PHE A 65 2.16 -6.29 -4.33
N SER A 66 2.81 -7.10 -3.51
CA SER A 66 2.13 -8.20 -2.84
C SER A 66 2.56 -8.33 -1.38
N SER A 67 1.66 -8.86 -0.57
CA SER A 67 1.92 -9.21 0.82
C SER A 67 0.90 -10.25 1.30
N TRP A 68 1.16 -10.84 2.46
CA TRP A 68 0.26 -11.78 3.12
C TRP A 68 -0.64 -11.03 4.10
N ALA A 69 -1.95 -11.13 3.90
CA ALA A 69 -2.93 -10.64 4.86
C ALA A 69 -2.97 -11.55 6.08
N LEU A 70 -3.20 -10.96 7.25
CA LEU A 70 -3.49 -11.73 8.45
C LEU A 70 -4.77 -12.57 8.25
N PRO A 71 -4.93 -13.72 8.94
CA PRO A 71 -6.11 -14.57 8.81
C PRO A 71 -7.41 -13.78 8.96
N GLY A 72 -8.30 -13.87 7.96
CA GLY A 72 -9.58 -13.14 7.93
C GLY A 72 -9.48 -11.63 7.68
N ARG A 73 -8.29 -11.07 7.41
CA ARG A 73 -8.08 -9.63 7.20
C ARG A 73 -7.95 -9.21 5.73
N ALA A 74 -7.96 -10.15 4.78
CA ALA A 74 -7.74 -9.84 3.37
C ALA A 74 -8.80 -8.89 2.78
N GLU A 75 -10.09 -9.12 3.08
CA GLU A 75 -11.17 -8.23 2.62
C GLU A 75 -11.13 -6.88 3.34
N ALA A 76 -10.88 -6.84 4.65
CA ALA A 76 -10.69 -5.59 5.38
C ALA A 76 -9.53 -4.75 4.82
N PHE A 77 -8.43 -5.41 4.41
CA PHE A 77 -7.34 -4.73 3.71
C PHE A 77 -7.78 -4.17 2.36
N ARG A 78 -8.53 -4.93 1.57
CA ARG A 78 -9.07 -4.49 0.28
C ARG A 78 -9.98 -3.28 0.41
N GLU A 79 -10.85 -3.24 1.42
CA GLU A 79 -11.75 -2.12 1.70
C GLU A 79 -10.99 -0.86 2.13
N GLU A 80 -9.94 -1.01 2.92
CA GLU A 80 -9.14 0.11 3.44
C GLU A 80 -8.06 0.61 2.46
N LEU A 81 -7.72 -0.19 1.45
CA LEU A 81 -6.67 0.10 0.49
C LEU A 81 -6.84 1.46 -0.21
N PRO A 82 -8.02 1.87 -0.73
CA PRO A 82 -8.18 3.17 -1.38
C PRO A 82 -7.82 4.34 -0.46
N ARG A 83 -8.20 4.25 0.82
CA ARG A 83 -7.86 5.27 1.83
C ARG A 83 -6.37 5.28 2.11
N LEU A 84 -5.77 4.10 2.26
CA LEU A 84 -4.32 3.97 2.49
C LEU A 84 -3.51 4.58 1.34
N LEU A 85 -3.92 4.35 0.08
CA LEU A 85 -3.28 4.93 -1.10
C LEU A 85 -3.41 6.45 -1.14
N ALA A 86 -4.59 6.99 -0.83
CA ALA A 86 -4.81 8.44 -0.78
C ALA A 86 -3.95 9.11 0.30
N SER A 87 -3.94 8.56 1.53
CA SER A 87 -3.09 9.04 2.62
C SER A 87 -1.60 8.96 2.28
N THR A 88 -1.18 7.89 1.59
CA THR A 88 0.21 7.73 1.14
C THR A 88 0.59 8.82 0.14
N GLY A 89 -0.27 9.08 -0.85
CA GLY A 89 -0.05 10.13 -1.84
C GLY A 89 0.09 11.51 -1.18
N ALA A 90 -0.81 11.83 -0.25
CA ALA A 90 -0.76 13.09 0.50
C ALA A 90 0.54 13.23 1.34
N LEU A 91 0.93 12.17 2.05
CA LEU A 91 2.15 12.17 2.86
C LEU A 91 3.42 12.30 2.01
N ALA A 92 3.52 11.54 0.91
CA ALA A 92 4.65 11.60 -0.01
C ALA A 92 4.77 12.98 -0.69
N HIS A 93 3.65 13.61 -1.02
CA HIS A 93 3.62 14.97 -1.56
C HIS A 93 4.07 16.00 -0.51
N ALA A 94 3.54 15.93 0.71
CA ALA A 94 3.93 16.81 1.81
C ALA A 94 5.42 16.71 2.16
N GLN A 95 5.98 15.49 2.16
CA GLN A 95 7.41 15.28 2.33
C GLN A 95 8.23 15.89 1.18
N GLY A 96 7.74 15.80 -0.07
CA GLY A 96 8.40 16.42 -1.21
C GLY A 96 8.45 17.94 -1.13
N LEU A 97 7.37 18.58 -0.69
CA LEU A 97 7.34 20.03 -0.46
C LEU A 97 8.30 20.46 0.66
N LYS A 98 8.36 19.67 1.74
CA LYS A 98 9.27 19.94 2.86
C LYS A 98 10.75 19.87 2.45
N ASP A 99 11.10 18.94 1.57
CA ASP A 99 12.47 18.75 1.08
C ASP A 99 12.88 19.88 0.11
N ALA A 100 11.95 20.33 -0.73
CA ALA A 100 12.19 21.43 -1.69
C ALA A 100 12.24 22.83 -1.05
N ALA A 101 11.69 22.98 0.15
CA ALA A 101 11.70 24.23 0.92
C ALA A 101 12.95 24.37 1.81
N ARG A 102 13.88 23.42 1.76
CA ARG A 102 15.12 23.40 2.53
C ARG A 102 16.31 23.77 1.65
#